data_AF-A0A4R0EX20-F1
#
_entry.id   AF-A0A4R0EX20-F1
#
_cell.length_a   1.000
_cell.length_b   1.000
_cell.length_c   1.000
_cell.angle_alpha   90.00
_cell.angle_beta   90.00
_cell.angle_gamma   90.00
#
_symmetry.space_group_name_H-M   'P 1'
#
loop_
_entity.id
_entity.type
_entity.pdbx_description
1 polymer ?
#
loop_
_entity_poly.entity_id
_entity_poly.type
_entity_poly.pdbx_seq_one_letter_code
_entity_poly.pdbx_strand_id
1 'polypeptide(L)'
;MLKQSIGVGMLCLAGHAYSANISVTTTEDIVKDDKECSLREAVNYINQDMPKEGYFGCGGADASPVILLEKQKVYKLNSHLNIQREVTIKTNYDVDFNETPVLGKNNAVLQMQAKDNILRIDDGSQEKLLSVVLYEVSLQGCGQVQCAQQGGLIYNNEYLQLSYAALSGGYATQGGAIYNVGHSTVENTTDSLVVIQNSLFEKNYANEGAVLFTQHPAYKILNSVIRNNETASATSAGIYSSLLFNTNQLPTSILNVANFIKNTTFLQNKGYLLNLRDGIGLNNLTMIGNGQGIQFVAPQGKAFLANSILVGNPYPITNQQDCKFESGDQSILQNNLVSAVCGQGLAEYPNDILTQTALVAGSTLEGKCSSANLDRQSLVCPFNQGTSDFLGYFKPRLLVSYQNLSDSLIVNKGKQSTGSDTALVECESNDQRGQVRDSNNVLCDRGAVELVFPTTIALIGDDINYGEVAKMSVADLLGDGELLPKDQCEALLGANPAGGAWQDGCLQVVPTITQPKGTLTIDEEGNIQYKPNGNWHGADIFKIRLVTTTTRFNDSQNPYLEIKVQVSQAPAGQMESSKVKTSGGSAGVFSLFGLLALIGLRRYKK
;
A
#
# COMPACT_ATOMS: atom_id res chain seq x y z
N MET A 1 7.21 -18.77 -20.91
CA MET A 1 7.96 -17.50 -21.04
C MET A 1 8.09 -16.94 -19.63
N LEU A 2 9.31 -16.93 -19.09
CA LEU A 2 9.60 -16.48 -17.73
C LEU A 2 9.18 -15.00 -17.59
N LYS A 3 8.31 -14.70 -16.63
CA LYS A 3 8.00 -13.33 -16.20
C LYS A 3 9.21 -12.78 -15.46
N GLN A 4 10.10 -12.09 -16.18
CA GLN A 4 11.13 -11.24 -15.59
C GLN A 4 10.52 -9.85 -15.36
N SER A 5 9.97 -9.65 -14.17
CA SER A 5 9.59 -8.32 -13.69
C SER A 5 9.53 -8.33 -12.16
N ILE A 6 10.66 -8.59 -11.50
CA ILE A 6 10.86 -8.34 -10.07
C ILE A 6 12.32 -7.89 -9.88
N GLY A 7 12.52 -6.71 -9.28
CA GLY A 7 13.69 -6.48 -8.42
C GLY A 7 14.76 -5.48 -8.85
N VAL A 8 14.45 -4.33 -9.46
CA VAL A 8 15.43 -3.22 -9.52
C VAL A 8 15.73 -2.64 -8.11
N GLY A 9 14.91 -2.97 -7.10
CA GLY A 9 15.18 -2.68 -5.68
C GLY A 9 16.04 -3.72 -4.94
N MET A 10 16.41 -4.84 -5.55
CA MET A 10 17.22 -5.90 -4.92
C MET A 10 18.68 -5.98 -5.42
N LEU A 11 19.03 -5.23 -6.46
CA LEU A 11 20.34 -5.34 -7.11
C LEU A 11 21.50 -4.60 -6.42
N CYS A 12 21.25 -3.96 -5.27
CA CYS A 12 22.31 -3.41 -4.41
C CYS A 12 22.55 -4.21 -3.11
N LEU A 13 21.90 -5.36 -2.92
CA LEU A 13 22.10 -6.24 -1.76
C LEU A 13 22.97 -7.47 -2.05
N ALA A 14 23.55 -7.57 -3.24
CA ALA A 14 24.42 -8.68 -3.63
C ALA A 14 25.90 -8.29 -3.50
N GLY A 15 26.38 -8.19 -2.27
CA GLY A 15 27.79 -8.16 -1.95
C GLY A 15 28.01 -8.76 -0.57
N HIS A 16 28.93 -9.71 -0.46
CA HIS A 16 29.35 -10.46 0.74
C HIS A 16 28.60 -11.78 1.01
N ALA A 17 28.88 -12.77 0.16
CA ALA A 17 28.46 -14.16 0.33
C ALA A 17 29.14 -14.91 1.51
N TYR A 18 29.63 -14.21 2.54
CA TYR A 18 30.28 -14.84 3.71
C TYR A 18 30.03 -14.13 5.06
N SER A 19 29.23 -13.05 5.13
CA SER A 19 28.99 -12.35 6.39
C SER A 19 27.69 -12.78 7.09
N ALA A 20 27.75 -13.07 8.39
CA ALA A 20 26.60 -13.34 9.24
C ALA A 20 25.88 -12.04 9.64
N ASN A 21 24.58 -11.93 9.43
CA ASN A 21 23.79 -10.79 9.91
C ASN A 21 23.65 -10.84 11.44
N ILE A 22 23.47 -9.68 12.09
CA ILE A 22 23.30 -9.57 13.53
C ILE A 22 21.84 -9.89 13.89
N SER A 23 21.60 -11.00 14.58
CA SER A 23 20.25 -11.39 15.01
C SER A 23 19.96 -10.89 16.42
N VAL A 24 18.90 -10.10 16.58
CA VAL A 24 18.45 -9.64 17.90
C VAL A 24 17.65 -10.77 18.56
N THR A 25 18.08 -11.20 19.74
CA THR A 25 17.51 -12.37 20.44
C THR A 25 16.68 -12.01 21.66
N THR A 26 16.67 -10.74 22.07
CA THR A 26 15.79 -10.24 23.14
C THR A 26 15.03 -8.99 22.71
N THR A 27 13.82 -8.83 23.24
CA THR A 27 12.94 -7.67 22.96
C THR A 27 13.05 -6.57 24.00
N GLU A 28 13.77 -6.85 25.09
CA GLU A 28 14.00 -5.89 26.16
C GLU A 28 15.20 -5.00 25.84
N ASP A 29 15.16 -3.77 26.34
CA ASP A 29 16.25 -2.82 26.20
C ASP A 29 17.25 -2.96 27.36
N ILE A 30 18.20 -3.88 27.19
CA ILE A 30 19.18 -4.25 28.21
C ILE A 30 20.57 -4.13 27.61
N VAL A 31 21.53 -3.67 28.41
CA VAL A 31 22.96 -3.72 28.07
C VAL A 31 23.65 -4.55 29.13
N LYS A 32 24.09 -5.76 28.78
CA LYS A 32 24.64 -6.73 29.72
C LYS A 32 25.52 -7.74 29.00
N ASP A 33 26.70 -8.00 29.54
CA ASP A 33 27.59 -9.04 29.05
C ASP A 33 27.01 -10.45 29.29
N ASP A 34 26.19 -10.91 28.35
CA ASP A 34 25.66 -12.26 28.31
C ASP A 34 25.52 -12.77 26.86
N LYS A 35 24.65 -13.76 26.64
CA LYS A 35 24.46 -14.41 25.33
C LYS A 35 23.24 -13.88 24.57
N GLU A 36 22.45 -13.01 25.19
CA GLU A 36 21.34 -12.35 24.54
C GLU A 36 21.87 -11.11 23.84
N CYS A 37 21.34 -10.81 22.66
CA CYS A 37 21.67 -9.63 21.88
C CYS A 37 20.41 -8.76 21.84
N SER A 38 20.42 -7.62 22.53
CA SER A 38 19.39 -6.60 22.40
C SER A 38 19.61 -5.74 21.16
N LEU A 39 18.57 -5.01 20.74
CA LEU A 39 18.69 -4.05 19.64
C LEU A 39 19.70 -2.94 19.96
N ARG A 40 19.76 -2.49 21.22
CA ARG A 40 20.72 -1.46 21.65
C ARG A 40 22.16 -1.96 21.57
N GLU A 41 22.41 -3.19 21.99
CA GLU A 41 23.74 -3.81 21.87
C GLU A 41 24.12 -4.02 20.41
N ALA A 42 23.19 -4.44 19.55
CA ALA A 42 23.43 -4.59 18.13
C ALA A 42 23.83 -3.26 17.46
N VAL A 43 23.15 -2.16 17.79
CA VAL A 43 23.51 -0.83 17.32
C VAL A 43 24.87 -0.38 17.85
N ASN A 44 25.12 -0.57 19.15
CA ASN A 44 26.40 -0.21 19.78
C ASN A 44 27.58 -1.00 19.18
N TYR A 45 27.36 -2.28 18.86
CA TYR A 45 28.34 -3.12 18.18
C TYR A 45 28.75 -2.54 16.82
N ILE A 46 27.76 -2.13 16.01
CA ILE A 46 28.03 -1.52 14.70
C ILE A 46 28.74 -0.17 14.88
N ASN A 47 28.31 0.67 15.81
CA ASN A 47 28.97 1.96 16.09
C ASN A 47 30.43 1.82 16.54
N GLN A 48 30.81 0.68 17.12
CA GLN A 48 32.20 0.35 17.51
C GLN A 48 33.02 -0.26 16.37
N ASP A 49 32.57 -0.13 15.11
CA ASP A 49 33.21 -0.70 13.93
C ASP A 49 33.29 -2.24 13.97
N MET A 50 32.27 -2.87 14.57
CA MET A 50 32.04 -4.32 14.59
C MET A 50 33.28 -5.14 15.00
N PRO A 51 33.75 -5.04 16.27
CA PRO A 51 34.89 -5.81 16.75
C PRO A 51 34.73 -7.32 16.52
N LYS A 52 35.83 -8.03 16.28
CA LYS A 52 35.79 -9.46 15.88
C LYS A 52 35.26 -10.37 17.00
N GLU A 53 35.48 -9.97 18.25
CA GLU A 53 35.00 -10.63 19.45
C GLU A 53 33.48 -10.53 19.65
N GLY A 54 32.79 -9.69 18.88
CA GLY A 54 31.39 -9.35 19.13
C GLY A 54 31.23 -8.32 20.25
N TYR A 55 30.00 -8.04 20.63
CA TYR A 55 29.68 -7.16 21.75
C TYR A 55 28.41 -7.65 22.43
N PHE A 56 28.54 -8.13 23.68
CA PHE A 56 27.43 -8.54 24.55
C PHE A 56 26.39 -9.40 23.81
N GLY A 57 26.81 -10.57 23.33
CA GLY A 57 25.96 -11.51 22.60
C GLY A 57 25.71 -11.15 21.13
N CYS A 58 26.04 -9.94 20.67
CA CYS A 58 25.84 -9.51 19.29
C CYS A 58 27.10 -9.68 18.41
N GLY A 59 26.92 -10.13 17.16
CA GLY A 59 27.97 -10.06 16.13
C GLY A 59 29.06 -11.14 16.20
N GLY A 60 30.24 -10.82 15.67
CA GLY A 60 31.40 -11.73 15.58
C GLY A 60 32.28 -11.47 14.36
N ALA A 61 33.28 -12.32 14.12
CA ALA A 61 34.34 -12.12 13.13
C ALA A 61 33.86 -11.90 11.67
N ASP A 62 32.63 -12.31 11.36
CA ASP A 62 32.04 -12.23 10.02
C ASP A 62 30.75 -11.39 10.02
N ALA A 63 30.51 -10.54 11.02
CA ALA A 63 29.27 -9.79 11.11
C ALA A 63 29.12 -8.76 9.97
N SER A 64 27.89 -8.58 9.46
CA SER A 64 27.51 -7.48 8.57
C SER A 64 26.75 -6.40 9.35
N PRO A 65 26.69 -5.14 8.85
CA PRO A 65 25.90 -4.07 9.45
C PRO A 65 24.39 -4.21 9.15
N VAL A 66 23.87 -5.45 9.22
CA VAL A 66 22.47 -5.78 9.00
C VAL A 66 21.92 -6.40 10.27
N ILE A 67 20.98 -5.69 10.91
CA ILE A 67 20.26 -6.14 12.10
C ILE A 67 18.96 -6.83 11.67
N LEU A 68 18.76 -8.06 12.15
CA LEU A 68 17.56 -8.86 11.91
C LEU A 68 16.66 -8.85 13.15
N LEU A 69 15.40 -8.49 12.91
CA LEU A 69 14.31 -8.52 13.90
C LEU A 69 13.33 -9.64 13.57
N GLU A 70 12.74 -10.27 14.57
CA GLU A 70 11.69 -11.27 14.36
C GLU A 70 10.36 -10.60 13.97
N LYS A 71 9.63 -11.20 13.04
CA LYS A 71 8.32 -10.69 12.60
C LYS A 71 7.34 -10.49 13.76
N GLN A 72 6.61 -9.37 13.71
CA GLN A 72 5.53 -9.03 14.65
C GLN A 72 5.94 -8.99 16.13
N LYS A 73 7.25 -8.90 16.44
CA LYS A 73 7.73 -8.64 17.80
C LYS A 73 7.78 -7.14 18.08
N VAL A 74 7.64 -6.80 19.37
CA VAL A 74 7.78 -5.43 19.87
C VAL A 74 9.09 -5.33 20.64
N TYR A 75 10.05 -4.56 20.11
CA TYR A 75 11.33 -4.25 20.74
C TYR A 75 11.20 -2.95 21.51
N LYS A 76 11.32 -3.03 22.83
CA LYS A 76 11.19 -1.87 23.72
C LYS A 76 12.48 -1.09 23.70
N LEU A 77 12.38 0.22 23.92
CA LEU A 77 13.52 1.14 24.05
C LEU A 77 13.28 2.11 25.20
N ASN A 78 14.23 2.20 26.13
CA ASN A 78 14.22 3.09 27.28
C ASN A 78 14.84 4.47 26.97
N SER A 79 15.50 4.60 25.82
CA SER A 79 16.05 5.85 25.27
C SER A 79 16.30 5.69 23.78
N HIS A 80 16.60 6.78 23.07
CA HIS A 80 16.95 6.69 21.65
C HIS A 80 18.15 5.76 21.38
N LEU A 81 18.19 5.21 20.17
CA LEU A 81 19.36 4.56 19.60
C LEU A 81 20.15 5.60 18.82
N ASN A 82 21.44 5.75 19.14
CA ASN A 82 22.36 6.57 18.36
C ASN A 82 22.89 5.73 17.21
N ILE A 83 22.70 6.18 15.97
CA ILE A 83 23.20 5.53 14.77
C ILE A 83 24.30 6.42 14.19
N GLN A 84 25.54 5.94 14.27
CA GLN A 84 26.76 6.68 13.87
C GLN A 84 27.55 5.94 12.78
N ARG A 85 26.94 4.91 12.19
CA ARG A 85 27.49 4.08 11.12
C ARG A 85 26.36 3.64 10.18
N GLU A 86 26.74 3.22 8.98
CA GLU A 86 25.82 2.62 8.01
C GLU A 86 25.17 1.37 8.63
N VAL A 87 23.84 1.27 8.55
CA VAL A 87 23.11 0.12 9.11
C VAL A 87 21.82 -0.13 8.35
N THR A 88 21.51 -1.41 8.15
CA THR A 88 20.18 -1.86 7.73
C THR A 88 19.51 -2.58 8.88
N ILE A 89 18.35 -2.11 9.32
CA ILE A 89 17.50 -2.81 10.29
C ILE A 89 16.30 -3.35 9.52
N LYS A 90 16.12 -4.67 9.56
CA LYS A 90 15.02 -5.31 8.84
C LYS A 90 14.36 -6.42 9.61
N THR A 91 13.09 -6.65 9.32
CA THR A 91 12.38 -7.82 9.81
C THR A 91 12.79 -9.06 8.99
N ASN A 92 12.97 -10.18 9.68
CA ASN A 92 13.33 -11.47 9.13
C ASN A 92 12.24 -12.49 9.44
N TYR A 93 11.85 -13.25 8.41
CA TYR A 93 10.91 -14.36 8.52
C TYR A 93 11.07 -15.28 7.32
N ASP A 94 10.81 -16.57 7.54
CA ASP A 94 10.69 -17.52 6.45
C ASP A 94 9.35 -17.31 5.74
N VAL A 95 9.41 -17.37 4.42
CA VAL A 95 8.25 -17.33 3.54
C VAL A 95 7.96 -18.78 3.14
N ASP A 96 6.76 -19.26 3.41
CA ASP A 96 6.36 -20.58 2.93
C ASP A 96 6.33 -20.57 1.39
N PHE A 97 6.78 -21.65 0.75
CA PHE A 97 6.92 -21.71 -0.71
C PHE A 97 5.58 -21.47 -1.44
N ASN A 98 4.46 -21.72 -0.76
CA ASN A 98 3.11 -21.56 -1.30
C ASN A 98 2.50 -20.17 -1.03
N GLU A 99 3.16 -19.29 -0.29
CA GLU A 99 2.63 -17.97 0.08
C GLU A 99 3.43 -16.84 -0.56
N THR A 100 2.73 -15.83 -1.10
CA THR A 100 3.37 -14.56 -1.48
C THR A 100 3.25 -13.61 -0.29
N PRO A 101 4.35 -13.23 0.37
CA PRO A 101 4.30 -12.41 1.56
C PRO A 101 3.87 -10.99 1.19
N VAL A 102 2.96 -10.42 1.97
CA VAL A 102 2.58 -9.02 1.85
C VAL A 102 3.55 -8.19 2.67
N LEU A 103 4.44 -7.48 1.98
CA LEU A 103 5.43 -6.62 2.63
C LEU A 103 4.76 -5.54 3.48
N GLY A 104 5.29 -5.29 4.67
CA GLY A 104 4.77 -4.32 5.63
C GLY A 104 3.82 -4.91 6.69
N LYS A 105 3.22 -6.08 6.44
CA LYS A 105 2.30 -6.74 7.40
C LYS A 105 3.02 -7.48 8.52
N ASN A 106 4.27 -7.87 8.28
CA ASN A 106 5.05 -8.68 9.21
C ASN A 106 5.98 -7.85 10.10
N ASN A 107 5.89 -6.52 10.02
CA ASN A 107 6.84 -5.62 10.66
C ASN A 107 7.10 -5.94 12.13
N ALA A 108 8.38 -6.03 12.49
CA ALA A 108 8.80 -5.79 13.86
C ALA A 108 8.51 -4.33 14.24
N VAL A 109 8.21 -4.09 15.51
CA VAL A 109 7.86 -2.77 16.05
C VAL A 109 8.96 -2.32 17.00
N LEU A 110 9.54 -1.14 16.78
CA LEU A 110 10.38 -0.46 17.76
C LEU A 110 9.48 0.49 18.57
N GLN A 111 9.41 0.28 19.88
CA GLN A 111 8.52 1.03 20.76
C GLN A 111 9.30 1.78 21.82
N MET A 112 9.15 3.11 21.82
CA MET A 112 9.73 3.96 22.85
C MET A 112 8.92 3.89 24.15
N GLN A 113 9.59 3.62 25.28
CA GLN A 113 9.01 3.59 26.62
C GLN A 113 9.21 4.91 27.39
N ALA A 114 10.21 5.69 27.02
CA ALA A 114 10.57 6.94 27.67
C ALA A 114 10.13 8.17 26.85
N LYS A 115 10.21 9.35 27.45
CA LYS A 115 9.95 10.63 26.76
C LYS A 115 11.18 11.02 25.91
N ASP A 116 11.38 10.29 24.82
CA ASP A 116 12.48 10.48 23.87
C ASP A 116 12.06 10.05 22.45
N ASN A 117 12.94 10.27 21.47
CA ASN A 117 12.78 9.72 20.12
C ASN A 117 13.37 8.30 20.01
N ILE A 118 13.02 7.55 18.96
CA ILE A 118 13.49 6.17 18.77
C ILE A 118 14.91 6.17 18.20
N LEU A 119 15.14 6.96 17.14
CA LEU A 119 16.42 6.98 16.43
C LEU A 119 16.99 8.39 16.38
N ARG A 120 18.29 8.50 16.63
CA ARG A 120 19.10 9.66 16.28
C ARG A 120 20.19 9.23 15.33
N ILE A 121 20.10 9.73 14.10
CA ILE A 121 20.97 9.36 13.00
C ILE A 121 21.85 10.55 12.68
N ASP A 122 23.10 10.50 13.13
CA ASP A 122 24.08 11.58 13.03
C ASP A 122 25.47 11.04 13.44
N ASP A 123 26.45 11.05 12.54
CA ASP A 123 27.84 10.73 12.91
C ASP A 123 28.64 11.95 13.40
N GLY A 124 28.04 13.14 13.37
CA GLY A 124 28.70 14.39 13.71
C GLY A 124 29.66 14.90 12.63
N SER A 125 29.66 14.28 11.44
CA SER A 125 30.39 14.70 10.25
C SER A 125 29.40 15.21 9.18
N GLN A 126 29.88 16.08 8.29
CA GLN A 126 29.14 16.49 7.09
C GLN A 126 29.91 16.10 5.81
N GLU A 127 31.01 15.36 5.91
CA GLU A 127 31.86 15.01 4.76
C GLU A 127 31.21 13.98 3.83
N LYS A 128 30.48 13.01 4.40
CA LYS A 128 29.76 11.97 3.67
C LYS A 128 28.53 11.57 4.48
N LEU A 129 27.39 11.45 3.82
CA LEU A 129 26.18 10.95 4.47
C LEU A 129 26.28 9.45 4.76
N LEU A 130 25.94 9.06 5.98
CA LEU A 130 25.68 7.67 6.35
C LEU A 130 24.37 7.18 5.74
N SER A 131 24.35 5.92 5.31
CA SER A 131 23.13 5.28 4.83
C SER A 131 22.48 4.44 5.94
N VAL A 132 21.27 4.82 6.33
CA VAL A 132 20.45 4.07 7.30
C VAL A 132 19.17 3.60 6.62
N VAL A 133 18.93 2.28 6.67
CA VAL A 133 17.78 1.64 6.01
C VAL A 133 16.91 0.94 7.04
N LEU A 134 15.62 1.27 7.07
CA LEU A 134 14.59 0.48 7.76
C LEU A 134 13.72 -0.22 6.73
N TYR A 135 13.67 -1.55 6.79
CA TYR A 135 12.89 -2.37 5.87
C TYR A 135 11.92 -3.28 6.62
N GLU A 136 10.62 -3.09 6.41
CA GLU A 136 9.56 -3.77 7.17
C GLU A 136 9.72 -3.55 8.69
N VAL A 137 10.00 -2.32 9.13
CA VAL A 137 10.10 -1.97 10.56
C VAL A 137 9.11 -0.85 10.86
N SER A 138 8.27 -1.06 11.87
CA SER A 138 7.32 -0.07 12.36
C SER A 138 7.87 0.63 13.59
N LEU A 139 7.56 1.91 13.74
CA LEU A 139 7.97 2.75 14.85
C LEU A 139 6.75 3.23 15.61
N GLN A 140 6.78 3.07 16.93
CA GLN A 140 5.75 3.54 17.83
C GLN A 140 6.34 4.48 18.89
N GLY A 141 5.90 5.73 18.85
CA GLY A 141 6.36 6.76 19.78
C GLY A 141 5.94 6.51 21.23
N CYS A 142 6.39 7.40 22.11
CA CYS A 142 6.32 7.26 23.55
C CYS A 142 4.90 7.27 24.17
N GLY A 143 3.85 7.50 23.37
CA GLY A 143 2.46 7.58 23.85
C GLY A 143 2.16 8.76 24.78
N GLN A 144 3.06 9.74 24.87
CA GLN A 144 2.93 10.92 25.72
C GLN A 144 2.89 12.21 24.90
N VAL A 145 2.37 13.28 25.52
CA VAL A 145 2.44 14.64 24.95
C VAL A 145 3.90 15.07 24.90
N GLN A 146 4.41 15.24 23.68
CA GLN A 146 5.78 15.60 23.32
C GLN A 146 6.84 14.55 23.71
N CYS A 147 7.11 13.59 22.83
CA CYS A 147 8.19 12.62 22.98
C CYS A 147 9.58 13.26 22.87
N ALA A 148 9.78 14.19 21.93
CA ALA A 148 11.05 14.88 21.73
C ALA A 148 10.83 16.34 21.30
N GLN A 149 11.89 17.14 21.24
CA GLN A 149 11.82 18.48 20.64
C GLN A 149 11.82 18.42 19.11
N GLN A 150 12.74 17.63 18.55
CA GLN A 150 12.95 17.44 17.12
C GLN A 150 12.89 15.95 16.79
N GLY A 151 11.93 15.57 15.95
CA GLY A 151 11.77 14.19 15.51
C GLY A 151 11.14 13.34 16.58
N GLY A 152 9.81 13.25 16.62
CA GLY A 152 9.11 12.49 17.66
C GLY A 152 9.34 10.98 17.57
N LEU A 153 9.79 10.49 16.41
CA LEU A 153 10.28 9.13 16.22
C LEU A 153 11.74 9.12 15.75
N ILE A 154 12.10 9.96 14.77
CA ILE A 154 13.43 9.98 14.17
C ILE A 154 13.95 11.41 14.08
N TYR A 155 15.16 11.62 14.60
CA TYR A 155 16.02 12.73 14.20
C TYR A 155 17.04 12.23 13.17
N ASN A 156 17.10 12.89 12.01
CA ASN A 156 17.97 12.52 10.90
C ASN A 156 18.85 13.69 10.44
N ASN A 157 20.15 13.47 10.41
CA ASN A 157 21.15 14.32 9.77
C ASN A 157 21.89 13.61 8.63
N GLU A 158 21.39 12.43 8.19
CA GLU A 158 22.08 11.56 7.23
C GLU A 158 21.16 11.16 6.05
N TYR A 159 21.52 10.10 5.31
CA TYR A 159 20.63 9.47 4.34
C TYR A 159 19.77 8.40 5.02
N LEU A 160 18.47 8.68 5.15
CA LEU A 160 17.49 7.77 5.73
C LEU A 160 16.59 7.19 4.65
N GLN A 161 16.51 5.86 4.57
CA GLN A 161 15.56 5.14 3.72
C GLN A 161 14.59 4.32 4.56
N LEU A 162 13.30 4.52 4.30
CA LEU A 162 12.19 3.78 4.89
C LEU A 162 11.45 3.01 3.79
N SER A 163 11.32 1.70 3.94
CA SER A 163 10.61 0.85 3.00
C SER A 163 9.65 -0.07 3.75
N TYR A 164 8.37 -0.03 3.40
CA TYR A 164 7.33 -0.83 4.07
C TYR A 164 7.25 -0.58 5.58
N ALA A 165 7.52 0.65 6.01
CA ALA A 165 7.53 1.05 7.42
C ALA A 165 6.18 1.67 7.81
N ALA A 166 5.80 1.53 9.09
CA ALA A 166 4.68 2.28 9.66
C ALA A 166 5.17 3.14 10.83
N LEU A 167 5.01 4.46 10.73
CA LEU A 167 5.47 5.43 11.71
C LEU A 167 4.26 6.06 12.41
N SER A 168 4.13 5.81 13.71
CA SER A 168 2.96 6.23 14.48
C SER A 168 3.25 6.72 15.89
N GLY A 169 2.37 7.60 16.38
CA GLY A 169 2.42 8.09 17.76
C GLY A 169 3.64 8.97 18.07
N GLY A 170 4.30 9.51 17.03
CA GLY A 170 5.36 10.48 17.20
C GLY A 170 4.79 11.83 17.64
N TYR A 171 5.40 12.44 18.65
CA TYR A 171 5.02 13.77 19.12
C TYR A 171 6.28 14.62 19.30
N ALA A 172 6.38 15.74 18.58
CA ALA A 172 7.48 16.69 18.75
C ALA A 172 7.06 18.15 18.58
N THR A 173 7.99 19.09 18.83
CA THR A 173 7.79 20.49 18.44
C THR A 173 7.93 20.61 16.91
N GLN A 174 8.99 20.00 16.36
CA GLN A 174 9.26 19.94 14.93
C GLN A 174 9.45 18.49 14.50
N GLY A 175 8.75 18.06 13.45
CA GLY A 175 8.91 16.72 12.91
C GLY A 175 8.26 15.67 13.79
N GLY A 176 6.93 15.56 13.75
CA GLY A 176 6.17 14.65 14.62
C GLY A 176 6.63 13.20 14.47
N ALA A 177 6.74 12.71 13.23
CA ALA A 177 7.44 11.48 12.94
C ALA A 177 8.94 11.73 12.74
N ILE A 178 9.30 12.58 11.77
CA ILE A 178 10.70 12.77 11.36
C ILE A 178 11.07 14.26 11.40
N TYR A 179 12.20 14.55 12.04
CA TYR A 179 12.93 15.80 11.83
C TYR A 179 14.17 15.47 10.99
N ASN A 180 14.25 16.07 9.81
CA ASN A 180 15.42 16.03 8.94
C ASN A 180 16.16 17.37 9.06
N VAL A 181 17.46 17.36 9.32
CA VAL A 181 18.26 18.59 9.33
C VAL A 181 18.16 19.25 7.96
N GLY A 182 18.44 18.50 6.88
CA GLY A 182 18.12 18.88 5.51
C GLY A 182 18.80 20.16 5.04
N HIS A 183 19.91 20.53 5.65
CA HIS A 183 20.71 21.69 5.29
C HIS A 183 22.13 21.48 5.76
N SER A 184 23.05 21.32 4.81
CA SER A 184 24.48 21.33 5.14
C SER A 184 25.02 22.76 5.20
N THR A 185 25.86 23.01 6.21
CA THR A 185 26.59 24.28 6.37
C THR A 185 27.98 24.25 5.74
N VAL A 186 28.42 23.07 5.27
CA VAL A 186 29.75 22.86 4.66
C VAL A 186 29.63 22.91 3.13
N GLU A 187 30.47 23.72 2.49
CA GLU A 187 30.49 23.83 1.02
C GLU A 187 30.75 22.48 0.35
N ASN A 188 30.09 22.22 -0.78
CA ASN A 188 30.22 21.01 -1.61
C ASN A 188 29.79 19.69 -0.94
N THR A 189 29.02 19.75 0.14
CA THR A 189 28.45 18.57 0.79
C THR A 189 26.94 18.49 0.51
N THR A 190 26.37 17.30 0.62
CA THR A 190 24.97 17.05 0.30
C THR A 190 24.08 17.22 1.52
N ASP A 191 22.91 17.86 1.35
CA ASP A 191 21.87 17.91 2.40
C ASP A 191 21.44 16.50 2.81
N SER A 192 21.17 16.29 4.10
CA SER A 192 20.59 15.04 4.59
C SER A 192 19.23 14.78 3.91
N LEU A 193 18.96 13.52 3.58
CA LEU A 193 17.86 13.15 2.70
C LEU A 193 17.01 12.05 3.31
N VAL A 194 15.70 12.22 3.23
CA VAL A 194 14.73 11.19 3.65
C VAL A 194 14.03 10.60 2.41
N VAL A 195 14.16 9.28 2.23
CA VAL A 195 13.49 8.52 1.17
C VAL A 195 12.48 7.57 1.81
N ILE A 196 11.21 7.75 1.47
CA ILE A 196 10.07 7.00 1.99
C ILE A 196 9.40 6.26 0.84
N GLN A 197 9.28 4.94 0.97
CA GLN A 197 8.68 4.08 -0.03
C GLN A 197 7.69 3.13 0.62
N ASN A 198 6.51 2.99 0.01
CA ASN A 198 5.51 2.00 0.42
C ASN A 198 5.21 2.03 1.92
N SER A 199 5.14 3.21 2.54
CA SER A 199 5.10 3.36 3.99
C SER A 199 3.85 4.09 4.48
N LEU A 200 3.52 3.90 5.77
CA LEU A 200 2.38 4.49 6.45
C LEU A 200 2.85 5.50 7.50
N PHE A 201 2.29 6.71 7.47
CA PHE A 201 2.47 7.70 8.53
C PHE A 201 1.11 8.02 9.13
N GLU A 202 0.93 7.67 10.40
CA GLU A 202 -0.34 7.91 11.09
C GLU A 202 -0.23 8.43 12.51
N LYS A 203 -1.17 9.29 12.90
CA LYS A 203 -1.32 9.73 14.31
C LYS A 203 -0.05 10.36 14.88
N ASN A 204 0.70 11.05 14.04
CA ASN A 204 1.83 11.85 14.47
C ASN A 204 1.39 13.29 14.69
N TYR A 205 2.02 13.95 15.65
CA TYR A 205 1.71 15.32 16.05
C TYR A 205 2.97 16.18 16.08
N ALA A 206 2.88 17.39 15.54
CA ALA A 206 3.86 18.43 15.83
C ALA A 206 3.28 19.83 15.78
N ASN A 207 4.00 20.81 16.33
CA ASN A 207 3.69 22.20 16.03
C ASN A 207 3.97 22.49 14.55
N GLU A 208 5.08 21.98 14.03
CA GLU A 208 5.49 22.12 12.63
C GLU A 208 5.93 20.77 12.06
N GLY A 209 5.38 20.37 10.91
CA GLY A 209 5.78 19.13 10.23
C GLY A 209 5.38 17.87 11.00
N ALA A 210 4.09 17.62 11.22
CA ALA A 210 3.62 16.43 11.95
C ALA A 210 4.14 15.10 11.35
N VAL A 211 4.29 15.04 10.02
CA VAL A 211 4.87 13.90 9.29
C VAL A 211 6.37 14.09 9.14
N LEU A 212 6.77 15.21 8.54
CA LEU A 212 8.15 15.52 8.26
C LEU A 212 8.38 17.01 8.44
N PHE A 213 9.36 17.36 9.26
CA PHE A 213 9.99 18.67 9.23
C PHE A 213 11.35 18.54 8.56
N THR A 214 11.68 19.45 7.65
CA THR A 214 13.00 19.54 7.02
C THR A 214 13.40 20.98 6.84
N GLN A 215 14.70 21.32 6.86
CA GLN A 215 15.10 22.70 6.58
C GLN A 215 14.97 23.02 5.09
N HIS A 216 15.80 22.45 4.21
CA HIS A 216 15.50 22.44 2.78
C HIS A 216 14.56 21.29 2.42
N PRO A 217 13.85 21.37 1.28
CA PRO A 217 12.96 20.30 0.84
C PRO A 217 13.74 19.08 0.30
N ALA A 218 14.48 18.40 1.18
CA ALA A 218 15.31 17.23 0.90
C ALA A 218 14.57 15.93 1.27
N TYR A 219 13.60 15.54 0.43
CA TYR A 219 12.84 14.30 0.63
C TYR A 219 12.27 13.72 -0.66
N LYS A 220 12.05 12.41 -0.65
CA LYS A 220 11.36 11.64 -1.69
C LYS A 220 10.33 10.74 -1.04
N ILE A 221 9.05 10.89 -1.38
CA ILE A 221 7.97 10.04 -0.87
C ILE A 221 7.28 9.36 -2.04
N LEU A 222 7.18 8.03 -2.00
CA LEU A 222 6.56 7.23 -3.04
C LEU A 222 5.58 6.23 -2.45
N ASN A 223 4.47 6.01 -3.16
CA ASN A 223 3.59 4.86 -2.97
C ASN A 223 3.10 4.71 -1.52
N SER A 224 2.86 5.81 -0.82
CA SER A 224 2.69 5.84 0.64
C SER A 224 1.29 6.31 1.05
N VAL A 225 0.94 6.12 2.33
CA VAL A 225 -0.29 6.66 2.94
C VAL A 225 0.08 7.58 4.09
N ILE A 226 -0.47 8.79 4.07
CA ILE A 226 -0.28 9.79 5.12
C ILE A 226 -1.65 10.12 5.67
N ARG A 227 -1.93 9.73 6.92
CA ARG A 227 -3.28 9.85 7.47
C ARG A 227 -3.34 10.21 8.94
N ASN A 228 -4.39 10.91 9.38
CA ASN A 228 -4.62 11.20 10.79
C ASN A 228 -3.44 11.90 11.51
N ASN A 229 -2.59 12.64 10.80
CA ASN A 229 -1.52 13.43 11.42
C ASN A 229 -2.03 14.84 11.72
N GLU A 230 -1.51 15.46 12.78
CA GLU A 230 -1.98 16.78 13.24
C GLU A 230 -0.82 17.77 13.37
N THR A 231 -0.90 18.84 12.58
CA THR A 231 -0.03 20.01 12.72
C THR A 231 -0.77 21.11 13.46
N ALA A 232 -0.20 21.59 14.57
CA ALA A 232 -0.85 22.59 15.42
C ALA A 232 -0.73 24.01 14.88
N SER A 233 0.41 24.35 14.26
CA SER A 233 0.64 25.71 13.73
C SER A 233 -0.14 25.94 12.43
N ALA A 234 -0.95 27.00 12.41
CA ALA A 234 -1.75 27.39 11.24
C ALA A 234 -0.90 27.88 10.04
N THR A 235 0.37 28.23 10.27
CA THR A 235 1.33 28.64 9.24
C THR A 235 2.25 27.51 8.79
N SER A 236 2.08 26.31 9.35
CA SER A 236 2.85 25.13 8.98
C SER A 236 1.98 24.13 8.22
N ALA A 237 2.57 22.96 7.94
CA ALA A 237 1.95 21.86 7.24
C ALA A 237 2.38 20.51 7.86
N GLY A 238 1.75 19.41 7.42
CA GLY A 238 2.10 18.05 7.81
C GLY A 238 3.50 17.66 7.33
N ILE A 239 3.83 18.00 6.09
CA ILE A 239 5.18 17.97 5.53
C ILE A 239 5.64 19.40 5.34
N TYR A 240 6.62 19.82 6.12
CA TYR A 240 7.03 21.21 6.18
C TYR A 240 8.53 21.39 5.90
N SER A 241 8.83 22.23 4.92
CA SER A 241 10.18 22.74 4.66
C SER A 241 10.30 24.16 5.19
N SER A 242 11.32 24.49 5.99
CA SER A 242 11.44 25.82 6.60
C SER A 242 12.24 26.82 5.74
N LEU A 243 13.19 26.35 4.95
CA LEU A 243 14.09 27.13 4.08
C LEU A 243 13.81 26.89 2.59
N LEU A 244 14.26 27.81 1.74
CA LEU A 244 14.18 27.71 0.28
C LEU A 244 15.57 27.34 -0.26
N PHE A 245 15.62 26.57 -1.35
CA PHE A 245 16.86 26.40 -2.08
C PHE A 245 17.31 27.72 -2.73
N ASN A 246 18.62 27.93 -2.80
CA ASN A 246 19.17 29.01 -3.61
C ASN A 246 18.99 28.70 -5.10
N THR A 247 18.96 29.74 -5.96
CA THR A 247 18.73 29.58 -7.41
C THR A 247 19.68 28.58 -8.07
N ASN A 248 20.93 28.49 -7.61
CA ASN A 248 21.93 27.56 -8.15
C ASN A 248 21.66 26.08 -7.80
N GLN A 249 20.85 25.81 -6.77
CA GLN A 249 20.47 24.47 -6.34
C GLN A 249 19.15 24.02 -7.00
N LEU A 250 18.43 24.94 -7.65
CA LEU A 250 17.17 24.65 -8.32
C LEU A 250 17.41 24.02 -9.69
N PRO A 251 16.52 23.09 -10.12
CA PRO A 251 16.64 22.49 -11.43
C PRO A 251 16.34 23.51 -12.54
N THR A 252 17.00 23.35 -13.68
CA THR A 252 16.77 24.18 -14.88
C THR A 252 15.35 24.00 -15.42
N SER A 253 14.83 22.77 -15.37
CA SER A 253 13.48 22.37 -15.78
C SER A 253 12.74 21.69 -14.63
N ILE A 254 11.42 21.89 -14.57
CA ILE A 254 10.55 21.19 -13.60
C ILE A 254 10.58 19.67 -13.76
N LEU A 255 10.96 19.15 -14.93
CA LEU A 255 11.06 17.71 -15.17
C LEU A 255 12.25 17.07 -14.44
N ASN A 256 13.21 17.89 -13.98
CA ASN A 256 14.43 17.45 -13.32
C ASN A 256 14.42 17.69 -11.80
N VAL A 257 13.23 17.89 -11.20
CA VAL A 257 13.13 18.03 -9.73
C VAL A 257 13.65 16.77 -9.04
N ALA A 258 14.58 16.95 -8.11
CA ALA A 258 15.19 15.84 -7.38
C ALA A 258 14.33 15.38 -6.18
N ASN A 259 13.47 16.25 -5.67
CA ASN A 259 12.63 16.00 -4.49
C ASN A 259 11.17 15.96 -4.90
N PHE A 260 10.41 15.01 -4.34
CA PHE A 260 9.06 14.77 -4.81
C PHE A 260 8.18 13.98 -3.85
N ILE A 261 6.87 14.05 -4.11
CA ILE A 261 5.87 13.11 -3.61
C ILE A 261 5.14 12.51 -4.81
N LYS A 262 5.09 11.18 -4.88
CA LYS A 262 4.53 10.43 -6.00
C LYS A 262 3.59 9.33 -5.52
N ASN A 263 2.49 9.09 -6.24
CA ASN A 263 1.58 7.95 -6.00
C ASN A 263 1.15 7.81 -4.53
N THR A 264 0.87 8.91 -3.84
CA THR A 264 0.65 8.92 -2.39
C THR A 264 -0.75 9.40 -2.06
N THR A 265 -1.39 8.73 -1.11
CA THR A 265 -2.73 9.06 -0.62
C THR A 265 -2.67 9.81 0.70
N PHE A 266 -3.43 10.91 0.81
CA PHE A 266 -3.60 11.71 2.02
C PHE A 266 -5.07 11.73 2.45
N LEU A 267 -5.35 11.35 3.70
CA LEU A 267 -6.68 11.52 4.29
C LEU A 267 -6.66 11.90 5.77
N GLN A 268 -7.68 12.66 6.20
CA GLN A 268 -7.93 12.95 7.62
C GLN A 268 -6.75 13.60 8.37
N ASN A 269 -5.80 14.21 7.67
CA ASN A 269 -4.77 15.01 8.33
C ASN A 269 -5.35 16.37 8.74
N LYS A 270 -4.89 16.93 9.86
CA LYS A 270 -5.33 18.24 10.36
C LYS A 270 -4.24 19.29 10.13
N GLY A 271 -4.65 20.43 9.59
CA GLY A 271 -3.77 21.47 9.05
C GLY A 271 -3.52 21.28 7.55
N TYR A 272 -2.65 22.10 6.98
CA TYR A 272 -2.20 21.93 5.59
C TYR A 272 -1.39 20.65 5.42
N LEU A 273 -1.51 20.01 4.26
CA LEU A 273 -0.78 18.77 3.95
C LEU A 273 0.72 19.02 3.78
N LEU A 274 1.05 20.04 2.98
CA LEU A 274 2.40 20.36 2.59
C LEU A 274 2.52 21.85 2.20
N ASN A 275 3.70 22.44 2.43
CA ASN A 275 4.11 23.68 1.78
C ASN A 275 4.98 23.42 0.54
N LEU A 276 4.38 23.55 -0.64
CA LEU A 276 5.03 23.29 -1.92
C LEU A 276 6.03 24.41 -2.25
N ARG A 277 7.33 24.12 -2.09
CA ARG A 277 8.42 25.03 -2.40
C ARG A 277 9.14 24.67 -3.68
N ASP A 278 9.87 25.63 -4.24
CA ASP A 278 10.75 25.42 -5.40
C ASP A 278 11.68 24.21 -5.19
N GLY A 279 11.82 23.37 -6.22
CA GLY A 279 12.59 22.12 -6.19
C GLY A 279 11.80 20.87 -5.82
N ILE A 280 10.48 20.99 -5.57
CA ILE A 280 9.58 19.87 -5.25
C ILE A 280 8.60 19.60 -6.40
N GLY A 281 8.47 18.33 -6.80
CA GLY A 281 7.40 17.86 -7.68
C GLY A 281 6.36 17.01 -6.97
N LEU A 282 5.08 17.22 -7.26
CA LEU A 282 3.98 16.39 -6.78
C LEU A 282 3.27 15.75 -7.97
N ASN A 283 3.19 14.42 -8.02
CA ASN A 283 2.62 13.71 -9.16
C ASN A 283 1.74 12.53 -8.73
N ASN A 284 0.60 12.32 -9.39
CA ASN A 284 -0.32 11.22 -9.12
C ASN A 284 -0.69 11.09 -7.63
N LEU A 285 -1.20 12.16 -7.02
CA LEU A 285 -1.59 12.16 -5.60
C LEU A 285 -3.10 12.13 -5.43
N THR A 286 -3.59 11.45 -4.39
CA THR A 286 -5.00 11.51 -3.98
C THR A 286 -5.12 12.15 -2.62
N MET A 287 -5.70 13.35 -2.55
CA MET A 287 -5.79 14.16 -1.34
C MET A 287 -7.26 14.52 -1.05
N ILE A 288 -7.90 13.74 -0.19
CA ILE A 288 -9.33 13.82 0.09
C ILE A 288 -9.58 13.74 1.60
N GLY A 289 -10.45 14.59 2.12
CA GLY A 289 -10.93 14.52 3.51
C GLY A 289 -9.93 14.97 4.55
N ASN A 290 -8.97 15.82 4.19
CA ASN A 290 -8.03 16.47 5.10
C ASN A 290 -8.58 17.81 5.58
N GLY A 291 -8.10 18.34 6.70
CA GLY A 291 -8.54 19.64 7.21
C GLY A 291 -8.31 20.78 6.23
N GLN A 292 -7.16 20.77 5.55
CA GLN A 292 -6.77 21.73 4.52
C GLN A 292 -5.91 21.01 3.46
N GLY A 293 -5.78 21.59 2.27
CA GLY A 293 -4.96 21.05 1.18
C GLY A 293 -3.53 21.56 1.19
N ILE A 294 -3.06 22.10 0.06
CA ILE A 294 -1.65 22.49 -0.15
C ILE A 294 -1.47 24.00 -0.01
N GLN A 295 -0.37 24.41 0.64
CA GLN A 295 0.16 25.78 0.57
C GLN A 295 1.19 25.86 -0.55
N PHE A 296 1.05 26.78 -1.49
CA PHE A 296 1.95 26.97 -2.63
C PHE A 296 2.88 28.15 -2.37
N VAL A 297 4.19 27.89 -2.36
CA VAL A 297 5.26 28.81 -1.97
C VAL A 297 6.51 28.64 -2.87
N ALA A 298 6.33 28.76 -4.17
CA ALA A 298 7.36 28.54 -5.20
C ALA A 298 7.58 29.79 -6.07
N PRO A 299 8.22 30.85 -5.54
CA PRO A 299 8.41 32.11 -6.27
C PRO A 299 9.33 32.02 -7.51
N GLN A 300 10.10 30.94 -7.67
CA GLN A 300 10.96 30.73 -8.84
C GLN A 300 10.31 29.88 -9.95
N GLY A 301 9.08 29.41 -9.73
CA GLY A 301 8.35 28.58 -10.69
C GLY A 301 9.02 27.22 -10.95
N LYS A 302 9.74 26.69 -9.97
CA LYS A 302 10.45 25.40 -10.03
C LYS A 302 9.79 24.31 -9.18
N ALA A 303 8.49 24.42 -8.96
CA ALA A 303 7.67 23.42 -8.28
C ALA A 303 6.39 23.13 -9.08
N PHE A 304 5.85 21.93 -8.93
CA PHE A 304 4.60 21.57 -9.61
C PHE A 304 3.69 20.61 -8.84
N LEU A 305 2.40 20.64 -9.20
CA LEU A 305 1.41 19.63 -8.91
C LEU A 305 0.80 19.12 -10.23
N ALA A 306 0.90 17.82 -10.48
CA ALA A 306 0.49 17.19 -11.73
C ALA A 306 -0.35 15.92 -11.51
N ASN A 307 -1.27 15.64 -12.45
CA ASN A 307 -2.00 14.37 -12.56
C ASN A 307 -2.68 13.90 -11.26
N SER A 308 -3.10 14.83 -10.41
CA SER A 308 -3.53 14.56 -9.03
C SER A 308 -5.00 14.89 -8.79
N ILE A 309 -5.55 14.35 -7.71
CA ILE A 309 -6.87 14.65 -7.16
C ILE A 309 -6.66 15.44 -5.86
N LEU A 310 -7.05 16.72 -5.86
CA LEU A 310 -6.96 17.62 -4.71
C LEU A 310 -8.30 18.33 -4.50
N VAL A 311 -9.23 17.61 -3.86
CA VAL A 311 -10.61 18.06 -3.64
C VAL A 311 -11.15 17.51 -2.33
N GLY A 312 -12.05 18.26 -1.71
CA GLY A 312 -12.74 17.80 -0.50
C GLY A 312 -11.90 17.90 0.76
N ASN A 313 -11.13 18.98 0.89
CA ASN A 313 -10.36 19.29 2.08
C ASN A 313 -10.86 20.62 2.69
N PRO A 314 -11.81 20.60 3.66
CA PRO A 314 -12.37 19.45 4.40
C PRO A 314 -13.53 18.71 3.72
N TYR A 315 -13.77 17.48 4.18
CA TYR A 315 -14.91 16.64 3.80
C TYR A 315 -15.82 16.35 5.02
N PRO A 316 -17.17 16.41 4.89
CA PRO A 316 -17.93 16.84 3.72
C PRO A 316 -17.57 18.27 3.29
N ILE A 317 -17.71 18.55 1.98
CA ILE A 317 -17.30 19.83 1.40
C ILE A 317 -18.17 20.95 2.01
N THR A 318 -17.60 21.66 2.98
CA THR A 318 -18.25 22.78 3.69
C THR A 318 -17.62 24.12 3.32
N ASN A 319 -16.35 24.10 2.93
CA ASN A 319 -15.61 25.21 2.33
C ASN A 319 -14.50 24.62 1.45
N GLN A 320 -13.90 25.44 0.59
CA GLN A 320 -12.82 25.01 -0.31
C GLN A 320 -11.49 25.54 0.24
N GLN A 321 -10.71 24.67 0.87
CA GLN A 321 -9.36 24.97 1.38
C GLN A 321 -8.30 24.08 0.73
N ASP A 322 -8.59 23.58 -0.48
CA ASP A 322 -7.73 22.65 -1.20
C ASP A 322 -6.42 23.31 -1.67
N CYS A 323 -6.43 24.59 -2.02
CA CYS A 323 -5.23 25.34 -2.41
C CYS A 323 -5.15 26.71 -1.72
N LYS A 324 -3.96 27.05 -1.23
CA LYS A 324 -3.60 28.38 -0.75
C LYS A 324 -2.33 28.85 -1.44
N PHE A 325 -2.40 29.92 -2.21
CA PHE A 325 -1.23 30.52 -2.87
C PHE A 325 -0.66 31.65 -2.02
N GLU A 326 0.63 31.55 -1.66
CA GLU A 326 1.33 32.66 -1.01
C GLU A 326 1.67 33.77 -2.01
N SER A 327 1.89 34.98 -1.50
CA SER A 327 2.22 36.13 -2.35
C SER A 327 3.49 35.87 -3.17
N GLY A 328 3.38 36.00 -4.50
CA GLY A 328 4.49 35.79 -5.43
C GLY A 328 4.72 34.33 -5.82
N ASP A 329 3.86 33.40 -5.41
CA ASP A 329 3.90 32.01 -5.89
C ASP A 329 3.80 31.93 -7.43
N GLN A 330 4.61 31.06 -8.02
CA GLN A 330 4.64 30.76 -9.44
C GLN A 330 4.59 29.24 -9.69
N SER A 331 4.05 28.48 -8.72
CA SER A 331 3.96 27.03 -8.84
C SER A 331 3.15 26.60 -10.08
N ILE A 332 3.52 25.47 -10.66
CA ILE A 332 2.90 24.97 -11.89
C ILE A 332 1.86 23.90 -11.54
N LEU A 333 0.61 24.16 -11.90
CA LEU A 333 -0.47 23.17 -11.76
C LEU A 333 -0.87 22.68 -13.15
N GLN A 334 -0.85 21.36 -13.35
CA GLN A 334 -1.24 20.74 -14.62
C GLN A 334 -2.09 19.48 -14.45
N ASN A 335 -3.14 19.35 -15.25
CA ASN A 335 -3.93 18.14 -15.38
C ASN A 335 -4.44 17.55 -14.05
N ASN A 336 -4.86 18.40 -13.10
CA ASN A 336 -5.40 17.94 -11.82
C ASN A 336 -6.93 17.99 -11.82
N LEU A 337 -7.56 17.18 -10.96
CA LEU A 337 -8.94 17.41 -10.52
C LEU A 337 -8.90 18.21 -9.22
N VAL A 338 -9.42 19.44 -9.24
CA VAL A 338 -9.30 20.39 -8.13
C VAL A 338 -10.60 21.13 -7.84
N SER A 339 -10.67 21.85 -6.73
CA SER A 339 -11.76 22.80 -6.48
C SER A 339 -11.45 24.16 -7.10
N ALA A 340 -12.46 25.04 -7.17
CA ALA A 340 -12.35 26.31 -7.86
C ALA A 340 -11.23 27.23 -7.31
N VAL A 341 -10.91 27.12 -6.01
CA VAL A 341 -9.85 27.93 -5.37
C VAL A 341 -8.44 27.62 -5.90
N CYS A 342 -8.23 26.47 -6.53
CA CYS A 342 -6.96 26.07 -7.12
C CYS A 342 -6.73 26.68 -8.52
N GLY A 343 -7.75 27.25 -9.15
CA GLY A 343 -7.67 27.82 -10.49
C GLY A 343 -7.51 26.79 -11.62
N GLN A 344 -7.47 27.31 -12.85
CA GLN A 344 -7.49 26.49 -14.08
C GLN A 344 -6.15 25.80 -14.39
N GLY A 345 -5.07 26.13 -13.67
CA GLY A 345 -3.72 25.62 -13.99
C GLY A 345 -3.17 26.18 -15.29
N LEU A 346 -2.20 25.48 -15.89
CA LEU A 346 -1.62 25.82 -17.18
C LEU A 346 -2.63 25.69 -18.32
N ALA A 347 -2.57 26.59 -19.31
CA ALA A 347 -3.51 26.61 -20.42
C ALA A 347 -3.41 25.37 -21.32
N GLU A 348 -2.19 24.86 -21.53
CA GLU A 348 -1.92 23.69 -22.38
C GLU A 348 -2.36 22.39 -21.70
N TYR A 349 -2.28 22.34 -20.37
CA TYR A 349 -2.58 21.16 -19.55
C TYR A 349 -3.50 21.56 -18.38
N PRO A 350 -4.74 22.01 -18.67
CA PRO A 350 -5.59 22.61 -17.66
C PRO A 350 -6.03 21.60 -16.60
N ASN A 351 -6.29 22.12 -15.41
CA ASN A 351 -7.01 21.41 -14.38
C ASN A 351 -8.50 21.30 -14.75
N ASP A 352 -9.14 20.21 -14.34
CA ASP A 352 -10.60 20.14 -14.29
C ASP A 352 -11.08 20.58 -12.91
N ILE A 353 -12.12 21.43 -12.90
CA ILE A 353 -12.74 21.92 -11.67
C ILE A 353 -13.92 21.02 -11.32
N LEU A 354 -13.90 20.45 -10.11
CA LEU A 354 -15.02 19.69 -9.58
C LEU A 354 -16.20 20.62 -9.31
N THR A 355 -17.29 20.43 -10.06
CA THR A 355 -18.54 21.21 -9.91
C THR A 355 -19.60 20.49 -9.08
N GLN A 356 -19.51 19.15 -8.97
CA GLN A 356 -20.41 18.33 -8.17
C GLN A 356 -19.94 18.19 -6.71
N THR A 357 -20.86 17.94 -5.79
CA THR A 357 -20.55 17.72 -4.37
C THR A 357 -20.31 16.25 -4.02
N ALA A 358 -20.84 15.32 -4.81
CA ALA A 358 -20.65 13.89 -4.61
C ALA A 358 -19.23 13.48 -5.03
N LEU A 359 -18.38 13.17 -4.05
CA LEU A 359 -16.97 12.82 -4.25
C LEU A 359 -16.68 11.38 -3.83
N VAL A 360 -16.98 11.06 -2.57
CA VAL A 360 -16.73 9.75 -1.96
C VAL A 360 -18.03 9.01 -1.78
N ALA A 361 -18.07 7.74 -2.21
CA ALA A 361 -19.31 6.97 -2.26
C ALA A 361 -19.82 6.59 -0.87
N GLY A 362 -21.12 6.76 -0.61
CA GLY A 362 -21.71 6.52 0.71
C GLY A 362 -21.56 7.71 1.67
N SER A 363 -21.61 7.45 2.99
CA SER A 363 -21.69 8.50 4.01
C SER A 363 -20.41 8.71 4.84
N THR A 364 -19.37 7.91 4.61
CA THR A 364 -18.12 7.93 5.39
C THR A 364 -16.91 7.99 4.47
N LEU A 365 -15.83 8.65 4.94
CA LEU A 365 -14.55 8.71 4.22
C LEU A 365 -13.83 7.37 4.16
N GLU A 366 -14.15 6.46 5.08
CA GLU A 366 -13.57 5.14 5.17
C GLU A 366 -14.66 4.08 5.21
N GLY A 367 -14.39 2.92 4.60
CA GLY A 367 -15.29 1.77 4.68
C GLY A 367 -15.41 1.01 3.37
N LYS A 368 -16.46 0.19 3.28
CA LYS A 368 -16.81 -0.55 2.06
C LYS A 368 -17.38 0.40 1.03
N CYS A 369 -17.05 0.18 -0.24
CA CYS A 369 -17.66 0.93 -1.33
C CYS A 369 -19.15 0.63 -1.45
N SER A 370 -19.95 1.68 -1.59
CA SER A 370 -21.36 1.54 -1.97
C SER A 370 -21.43 1.07 -3.42
N SER A 371 -22.33 0.14 -3.73
CA SER A 371 -22.52 -0.37 -5.08
C SER A 371 -22.97 0.75 -6.04
N ALA A 372 -22.71 0.57 -7.33
CA ALA A 372 -23.17 1.47 -8.39
C ALA A 372 -24.71 1.59 -8.44
N ASN A 373 -25.44 0.64 -7.86
CA ASN A 373 -26.87 0.75 -7.65
C ASN A 373 -27.24 1.87 -6.67
N LEU A 374 -26.53 1.91 -5.54
CA LEU A 374 -26.83 2.78 -4.41
C LEU A 374 -26.21 4.18 -4.56
N ASP A 375 -25.02 4.27 -5.17
CA ASP A 375 -24.33 5.54 -5.41
C ASP A 375 -23.86 5.65 -6.86
N ARG A 376 -24.55 6.50 -7.63
CA ARG A 376 -24.32 6.73 -9.06
C ARG A 376 -23.50 7.98 -9.38
N GLN A 377 -23.07 8.75 -8.37
CA GLN A 377 -22.52 10.09 -8.57
C GLN A 377 -21.10 10.26 -8.02
N SER A 378 -20.73 9.49 -7.00
CA SER A 378 -19.44 9.66 -6.32
C SER A 378 -18.28 9.08 -7.12
N LEU A 379 -17.24 9.89 -7.32
CA LEU A 379 -16.09 9.61 -8.18
C LEU A 379 -15.14 8.53 -7.63
N VAL A 380 -15.08 8.36 -6.32
CA VAL A 380 -14.22 7.37 -5.66
C VAL A 380 -14.99 6.59 -4.60
N CYS A 381 -14.58 5.35 -4.37
CA CYS A 381 -14.99 4.61 -3.17
C CYS A 381 -14.36 5.24 -1.92
N PRO A 382 -14.96 5.06 -0.72
CA PRO A 382 -14.29 5.35 0.54
C PRO A 382 -12.90 4.73 0.59
N PHE A 383 -12.01 5.38 1.35
CA PHE A 383 -10.71 4.82 1.64
C PHE A 383 -10.90 3.46 2.31
N ASN A 384 -10.22 2.45 1.76
CA ASN A 384 -10.27 1.10 2.29
C ASN A 384 -8.86 0.51 2.31
N GLN A 385 -8.56 -0.23 3.37
CA GLN A 385 -7.40 -1.08 3.45
C GLN A 385 -7.91 -2.52 3.54
N GLY A 386 -7.67 -3.31 2.48
CA GLY A 386 -8.03 -4.72 2.49
C GLY A 386 -7.31 -5.48 3.60
N THR A 387 -7.88 -6.60 4.03
CA THR A 387 -7.25 -7.46 5.06
C THR A 387 -5.85 -7.90 4.66
N SER A 388 -5.66 -8.11 3.36
CA SER A 388 -4.40 -8.52 2.74
C SER A 388 -3.51 -7.35 2.30
N ASP A 389 -3.88 -6.09 2.53
CA ASP A 389 -3.13 -4.92 2.07
C ASP A 389 -2.40 -4.22 3.20
N PHE A 390 -1.12 -3.88 3.02
CA PHE A 390 -0.38 -3.06 3.99
C PHE A 390 -0.86 -1.60 3.98
N LEU A 391 -1.15 -1.05 2.80
CA LEU A 391 -1.62 0.33 2.62
C LEU A 391 -3.02 0.33 2.01
N GLY A 392 -3.89 1.20 2.53
CA GLY A 392 -5.19 1.47 1.92
C GLY A 392 -5.12 2.54 0.84
N TYR A 393 -6.22 2.68 0.10
CA TYR A 393 -6.35 3.65 -1.00
C TYR A 393 -7.81 4.03 -1.25
N PHE A 394 -8.03 5.13 -1.97
CA PHE A 394 -9.32 5.46 -2.58
C PHE A 394 -9.39 4.81 -3.96
N LYS A 395 -10.37 3.93 -4.18
CA LYS A 395 -10.56 3.28 -5.48
C LYS A 395 -11.32 4.22 -6.45
N PRO A 396 -10.79 4.54 -7.64
CA PRO A 396 -11.52 5.27 -8.68
C PRO A 396 -12.81 4.53 -9.09
N ARG A 397 -13.84 5.28 -9.49
CA ARG A 397 -15.11 4.70 -9.97
C ARG A 397 -15.44 5.18 -11.38
N LEU A 398 -16.00 4.28 -12.17
CA LEU A 398 -16.67 4.60 -13.42
C LEU A 398 -18.18 4.69 -13.16
N LEU A 399 -18.73 5.90 -13.26
CA LEU A 399 -20.15 6.14 -12.99
C LEU A 399 -21.00 5.57 -14.10
N VAL A 400 -22.17 5.02 -13.74
CA VAL A 400 -23.12 4.42 -14.70
C VAL A 400 -23.66 5.43 -15.71
N SER A 401 -23.71 6.71 -15.34
CA SER A 401 -24.13 7.82 -16.22
C SER A 401 -23.17 8.07 -17.38
N TYR A 402 -21.89 7.67 -17.25
CA TYR A 402 -20.91 7.85 -18.32
C TYR A 402 -21.28 7.00 -19.54
N GLN A 403 -21.23 7.61 -20.72
CA GLN A 403 -21.43 6.99 -22.01
C GLN A 403 -20.10 6.63 -22.68
N ASN A 404 -19.05 7.38 -22.35
CA ASN A 404 -17.69 7.13 -22.81
C ASN A 404 -16.70 7.26 -21.63
N LEU A 405 -15.53 6.63 -21.73
CA LEU A 405 -14.46 6.80 -20.72
C LEU A 405 -14.03 8.27 -20.59
N SER A 406 -14.10 9.04 -21.67
CA SER A 406 -13.81 10.49 -21.67
C SER A 406 -14.70 11.30 -20.73
N ASP A 407 -15.89 10.79 -20.39
CA ASP A 407 -16.84 11.47 -19.49
C ASP A 407 -16.39 11.41 -18.03
N SER A 408 -15.50 10.47 -17.69
CA SER A 408 -14.87 10.43 -16.36
C SER A 408 -14.14 11.74 -16.09
N LEU A 409 -13.96 12.12 -14.82
CA LEU A 409 -13.09 13.23 -14.42
C LEU A 409 -11.70 12.77 -13.99
N ILE A 410 -11.52 11.47 -13.78
CA ILE A 410 -10.29 10.91 -13.19
C ILE A 410 -9.71 9.76 -14.01
N VAL A 411 -10.50 9.05 -14.81
CA VAL A 411 -10.04 7.88 -15.59
C VAL A 411 -9.59 8.29 -16.99
N ASN A 412 -8.45 7.77 -17.46
CA ASN A 412 -7.83 8.05 -18.76
C ASN A 412 -7.72 9.56 -19.03
N LYS A 413 -7.04 10.27 -18.12
CA LYS A 413 -6.93 11.73 -18.12
C LYS A 413 -5.54 12.27 -18.32
N GLY A 414 -4.51 11.43 -18.45
CA GLY A 414 -3.20 11.94 -18.83
C GLY A 414 -3.23 12.69 -20.16
N LYS A 415 -2.18 13.46 -20.42
CA LYS A 415 -2.11 14.38 -21.57
C LYS A 415 -1.04 13.95 -22.56
N GLN A 416 -1.26 14.25 -23.82
CA GLN A 416 -0.23 14.19 -24.84
C GLN A 416 0.56 15.48 -24.87
N SER A 417 1.85 15.38 -25.22
CA SER A 417 2.66 16.56 -25.47
C SER A 417 2.06 17.39 -26.60
N THR A 418 1.96 18.70 -26.38
CA THR A 418 1.46 19.66 -27.37
C THR A 418 2.53 20.11 -28.37
N GLY A 419 3.79 19.67 -28.21
CA GLY A 419 4.92 20.13 -29.00
C GLY A 419 5.35 21.57 -28.71
N SER A 420 4.77 22.21 -27.69
CA SER A 420 5.20 23.52 -27.16
C SER A 420 6.43 23.38 -26.25
N ASP A 421 7.05 24.51 -25.91
CA ASP A 421 8.15 24.57 -24.92
C ASP A 421 7.66 24.31 -23.48
N THR A 422 6.34 24.22 -23.26
CA THR A 422 5.75 23.94 -21.95
C THR A 422 6.00 22.48 -21.57
N ALA A 423 6.76 22.29 -20.49
CA ALA A 423 7.08 20.97 -19.96
C ALA A 423 5.82 20.22 -19.50
N LEU A 424 5.53 19.08 -20.13
CA LEU A 424 4.51 18.13 -19.70
C LEU A 424 5.06 17.23 -18.60
N VAL A 425 4.39 17.17 -17.45
CA VAL A 425 4.63 16.10 -16.49
C VAL A 425 3.70 14.93 -16.81
N GLU A 426 4.30 13.85 -17.28
CA GLU A 426 3.64 12.57 -17.50
C GLU A 426 3.31 11.90 -16.17
N CYS A 427 2.39 10.94 -16.20
CA CYS A 427 2.12 10.10 -15.06
C CYS A 427 3.31 9.22 -14.69
N GLU A 428 3.34 8.79 -13.43
CA GLU A 428 4.27 7.77 -12.98
C GLU A 428 3.95 6.41 -13.60
N SER A 429 4.98 5.59 -13.86
CA SER A 429 4.84 4.29 -14.53
C SER A 429 4.11 3.21 -13.71
N ASN A 430 3.94 3.42 -12.42
CA ASN A 430 3.21 2.54 -11.53
C ASN A 430 2.29 3.37 -10.64
N ASP A 431 1.23 2.77 -10.13
CA ASP A 431 0.34 3.36 -9.12
C ASP A 431 0.86 3.10 -7.69
N GLN A 432 0.10 3.57 -6.68
CA GLN A 432 0.41 3.40 -5.26
C GLN A 432 0.55 1.93 -4.84
N ARG A 433 -0.20 1.04 -5.48
CA ARG A 433 -0.23 -0.42 -5.22
C ARG A 433 0.91 -1.14 -5.93
N GLY A 434 1.70 -0.42 -6.74
CA GLY A 434 2.73 -1.00 -7.61
C GLY A 434 2.17 -1.63 -8.88
N GLN A 435 0.91 -1.33 -9.24
CA GLN A 435 0.34 -1.76 -10.52
C GLN A 435 0.90 -0.88 -11.63
N VAL A 436 1.32 -1.51 -12.73
CA VAL A 436 1.89 -0.82 -13.89
C VAL A 436 0.79 -0.03 -14.59
N ARG A 437 1.07 1.25 -14.88
CA ARG A 437 0.21 2.07 -15.74
C ARG A 437 0.52 1.80 -17.21
N ASP A 438 -0.45 2.07 -18.08
CA ASP A 438 -0.21 1.98 -19.52
C ASP A 438 0.91 2.94 -19.94
N SER A 439 1.74 2.51 -20.90
CA SER A 439 2.85 3.32 -21.40
C SER A 439 2.37 4.51 -22.23
N ASN A 440 1.13 4.47 -22.73
CA ASN A 440 0.48 5.59 -23.36
C ASN A 440 -0.10 6.53 -22.29
N ASN A 441 0.58 7.65 -22.05
CA ASN A 441 0.24 8.59 -20.99
C ASN A 441 -1.24 9.06 -21.01
N VAL A 442 -1.91 9.13 -22.16
CA VAL A 442 -3.33 9.55 -22.19
C VAL A 442 -4.29 8.59 -21.51
N LEU A 443 -3.87 7.33 -21.35
CA LEU A 443 -4.64 6.29 -20.68
C LEU A 443 -4.42 6.28 -19.17
N CYS A 444 -3.50 7.09 -18.64
CA CYS A 444 -3.27 7.19 -17.22
C CYS A 444 -4.43 7.87 -16.49
N ASP A 445 -4.76 7.35 -15.30
CA ASP A 445 -5.70 7.95 -14.36
C ASP A 445 -5.07 9.04 -13.48
N ARG A 446 -5.86 10.07 -13.16
CA ARG A 446 -5.50 11.04 -12.13
C ARG A 446 -5.55 10.41 -10.75
N GLY A 447 -4.65 10.86 -9.90
CA GLY A 447 -4.53 10.40 -8.52
C GLY A 447 -3.59 9.21 -8.37
N ALA A 448 -3.53 8.69 -7.15
CA ALA A 448 -2.54 7.71 -6.73
C ALA A 448 -2.81 6.29 -7.25
N VAL A 449 -4.02 6.00 -7.73
CA VAL A 449 -4.46 4.66 -8.14
C VAL A 449 -4.83 4.69 -9.62
N GLU A 450 -4.37 3.67 -10.34
CA GLU A 450 -4.78 3.36 -11.71
C GLU A 450 -5.90 2.32 -11.67
N LEU A 451 -7.00 2.54 -12.38
CA LEU A 451 -8.11 1.59 -12.43
C LEU A 451 -7.70 0.31 -13.20
N VAL A 452 -7.74 -0.84 -12.53
CA VAL A 452 -7.38 -2.12 -13.13
C VAL A 452 -8.62 -2.88 -13.63
N PHE A 453 -8.57 -3.29 -14.90
CA PHE A 453 -9.60 -4.09 -15.55
C PHE A 453 -9.38 -5.59 -15.30
N PRO A 454 -10.41 -6.37 -14.96
CA PRO A 454 -10.28 -7.82 -14.82
C PRO A 454 -10.06 -8.46 -16.20
N THR A 455 -9.06 -9.33 -16.33
CA THR A 455 -8.68 -9.96 -17.63
C THR A 455 -8.73 -11.49 -17.63
N THR A 456 -9.03 -12.14 -16.50
CA THR A 456 -8.94 -13.60 -16.36
C THR A 456 -10.28 -14.26 -16.05
N ILE A 457 -10.51 -15.43 -16.67
CA ILE A 457 -11.59 -16.35 -16.31
C ILE A 457 -11.20 -17.05 -15.00
N ALA A 458 -11.93 -16.77 -13.93
CA ALA A 458 -11.77 -17.43 -12.63
C ALA A 458 -12.79 -18.55 -12.43
N LEU A 459 -12.52 -19.45 -11.47
CA LEU A 459 -13.43 -20.51 -11.03
C LEU A 459 -14.00 -20.15 -9.65
N ILE A 460 -15.33 -20.14 -9.55
CA ILE A 460 -16.05 -20.11 -8.27
C ILE A 460 -16.82 -21.41 -8.11
N GLY A 461 -17.09 -21.79 -6.86
CA GLY A 461 -17.77 -23.03 -6.59
C GLY A 461 -18.05 -23.26 -5.12
N ASP A 462 -18.84 -24.29 -4.86
CA ASP A 462 -19.18 -24.73 -3.51
C ASP A 462 -19.48 -26.25 -3.54
N ASP A 463 -19.17 -26.93 -2.45
CA ASP A 463 -19.43 -28.36 -2.26
C ASP A 463 -20.55 -28.52 -1.24
N ILE A 464 -21.71 -29.01 -1.67
CA ILE A 464 -22.94 -29.02 -0.89
C ILE A 464 -23.55 -30.41 -0.72
N ASN A 465 -24.35 -30.57 0.32
CA ASN A 465 -25.18 -31.76 0.52
C ASN A 465 -26.51 -31.68 -0.25
N TYR A 466 -27.22 -32.80 -0.32
CA TYR A 466 -28.59 -32.85 -0.83
C TYR A 466 -29.52 -31.88 -0.09
N GLY A 467 -30.26 -31.09 -0.86
CA GLY A 467 -31.18 -30.07 -0.36
C GLY A 467 -30.56 -28.73 0.05
N GLU A 468 -29.24 -28.60 0.06
CA GLU A 468 -28.55 -27.33 0.38
C GLU A 468 -28.51 -26.36 -0.82
N VAL A 469 -28.30 -25.08 -0.51
CA VAL A 469 -28.09 -24.00 -1.49
C VAL A 469 -26.62 -23.61 -1.43
N ALA A 470 -25.94 -23.70 -2.58
CA ALA A 470 -24.56 -23.28 -2.71
C ALA A 470 -24.46 -21.76 -2.63
N LYS A 471 -23.49 -21.26 -1.85
CA LYS A 471 -23.22 -19.84 -1.69
C LYS A 471 -21.81 -19.53 -2.15
N MET A 472 -21.70 -18.61 -3.11
CA MET A 472 -20.43 -18.19 -3.68
C MET A 472 -20.42 -16.67 -3.85
N SER A 473 -19.28 -16.09 -4.21
CA SER A 473 -19.17 -14.65 -4.48
C SER A 473 -18.25 -14.40 -5.66
N VAL A 474 -18.55 -13.36 -6.44
CA VAL A 474 -17.69 -12.84 -7.49
C VAL A 474 -16.99 -11.55 -7.10
N ALA A 475 -17.17 -11.05 -5.87
CA ALA A 475 -16.68 -9.73 -5.45
C ALA A 475 -15.18 -9.54 -5.71
N ASP A 476 -14.37 -10.55 -5.37
CA ASP A 476 -12.91 -10.51 -5.57
C ASP A 476 -12.47 -10.67 -7.04
N LEU A 477 -13.41 -11.01 -7.94
CA LEU A 477 -13.16 -11.24 -9.35
C LEU A 477 -13.46 -10.03 -10.24
N LEU A 478 -14.11 -8.99 -9.68
CA LEU A 478 -14.52 -7.81 -10.45
C LEU A 478 -13.37 -6.84 -10.74
N GLY A 479 -12.17 -7.11 -10.21
CA GLY A 479 -11.05 -6.17 -10.23
C GLY A 479 -11.44 -4.87 -9.51
N ASP A 480 -11.12 -3.72 -10.11
CA ASP A 480 -11.55 -2.44 -9.55
C ASP A 480 -13.00 -2.06 -9.94
N GLY A 481 -13.66 -2.85 -10.79
CA GLY A 481 -15.04 -2.60 -11.23
C GLY A 481 -16.11 -2.88 -10.18
N GLU A 482 -17.34 -2.50 -10.51
CA GLU A 482 -18.57 -2.81 -9.78
C GLU A 482 -19.56 -3.48 -10.73
N LEU A 483 -20.46 -4.34 -10.23
CA LEU A 483 -21.50 -4.92 -11.09
C LEU A 483 -22.36 -3.80 -11.70
N LEU A 484 -22.67 -3.93 -12.99
CA LEU A 484 -23.57 -2.99 -13.64
C LEU A 484 -24.99 -3.15 -13.07
N PRO A 485 -25.65 -2.07 -12.64
CA PRO A 485 -27.03 -2.10 -12.19
C PRO A 485 -27.99 -2.78 -13.18
N LYS A 486 -28.88 -3.63 -12.67
CA LYS A 486 -29.83 -4.38 -13.52
C LYS A 486 -30.74 -3.50 -14.39
N ASP A 487 -31.07 -2.29 -13.95
CA ASP A 487 -31.88 -1.31 -14.69
C ASP A 487 -31.14 -0.71 -15.89
N GLN A 488 -29.81 -0.88 -15.97
CA GLN A 488 -28.99 -0.41 -17.09
C GLN A 488 -28.77 -1.50 -18.16
N CYS A 489 -29.05 -2.76 -17.84
CA CYS A 489 -28.75 -3.89 -18.72
C CYS A 489 -29.57 -3.90 -20.00
N GLU A 490 -30.86 -3.53 -19.94
CA GLU A 490 -31.70 -3.52 -21.14
C GLU A 490 -31.29 -2.44 -22.13
N ALA A 491 -30.86 -1.27 -21.65
CA ALA A 491 -30.34 -0.21 -22.50
C ALA A 491 -29.03 -0.60 -23.19
N LEU A 492 -28.19 -1.39 -22.52
CA LEU A 492 -26.89 -1.82 -23.04
C LEU A 492 -26.97 -3.04 -23.97
N LEU A 493 -27.75 -4.05 -23.59
CA LEU A 493 -27.75 -5.38 -24.21
C LEU A 493 -29.08 -5.76 -24.88
N GLY A 494 -30.12 -4.95 -24.70
CA GLY A 494 -31.49 -5.29 -25.07
C GLY A 494 -32.18 -6.22 -24.07
N ALA A 495 -33.29 -6.82 -24.51
CA ALA A 495 -34.07 -7.73 -23.68
C ALA A 495 -33.27 -8.96 -23.23
N ASN A 496 -33.51 -9.43 -22.01
CA ASN A 496 -32.83 -10.60 -21.46
C ASN A 496 -33.09 -11.84 -22.35
N PRO A 497 -32.05 -12.48 -22.92
CA PRO A 497 -32.22 -13.65 -23.80
C PRO A 497 -32.82 -14.87 -23.09
N ALA A 498 -32.69 -14.96 -21.75
CA ALA A 498 -33.31 -16.00 -20.95
C ALA A 498 -34.80 -15.73 -20.63
N GLY A 499 -35.31 -14.56 -21.00
CA GLY A 499 -36.61 -14.05 -20.60
C GLY A 499 -36.61 -13.48 -19.16
N GLY A 500 -37.62 -12.66 -18.85
CA GLY A 500 -37.74 -11.99 -17.55
C GLY A 500 -36.83 -10.77 -17.37
N ALA A 501 -36.76 -10.25 -16.16
CA ALA A 501 -35.94 -9.07 -15.83
C ALA A 501 -34.45 -9.44 -15.72
N TRP A 502 -33.58 -8.47 -16.02
CA TRP A 502 -32.15 -8.58 -15.74
C TRP A 502 -31.88 -8.63 -14.22
N GLN A 503 -30.80 -9.30 -13.85
CA GLN A 503 -30.18 -9.23 -12.52
C GLN A 503 -28.92 -8.36 -12.58
N ASP A 504 -28.38 -7.98 -11.43
CA ASP A 504 -27.17 -7.15 -11.36
C ASP A 504 -25.99 -7.84 -12.05
N GLY A 505 -25.15 -7.02 -12.68
CA GLY A 505 -24.10 -7.49 -13.58
C GLY A 505 -24.62 -8.03 -14.89
N CYS A 506 -25.89 -7.80 -15.28
CA CYS A 506 -26.48 -8.33 -16.51
C CYS A 506 -26.26 -9.84 -16.66
N LEU A 507 -26.48 -10.57 -15.58
CA LEU A 507 -26.15 -11.99 -15.46
C LEU A 507 -26.73 -12.82 -16.62
N GLN A 508 -25.83 -13.54 -17.30
CA GLN A 508 -26.21 -14.61 -18.24
C GLN A 508 -25.58 -15.92 -17.81
N VAL A 509 -26.39 -16.98 -17.78
CA VAL A 509 -25.90 -18.34 -17.55
C VAL A 509 -25.63 -18.99 -18.90
N VAL A 510 -24.39 -19.40 -19.11
CA VAL A 510 -23.90 -19.99 -20.36
C VAL A 510 -23.57 -21.47 -20.11
N PRO A 511 -24.37 -22.40 -20.66
CA PRO A 511 -24.09 -23.83 -20.59
C PRO A 511 -22.72 -24.16 -21.20
N THR A 512 -22.02 -25.15 -20.65
CA THR A 512 -20.75 -25.64 -21.24
C THR A 512 -21.01 -26.80 -22.19
N ILE A 513 -21.33 -27.98 -21.65
CA ILE A 513 -21.67 -29.21 -22.38
C ILE A 513 -23.13 -29.57 -22.13
N THR A 514 -23.58 -29.44 -20.89
CA THR A 514 -24.95 -29.74 -20.44
C THR A 514 -25.63 -28.47 -19.91
N GLN A 515 -26.96 -28.47 -19.91
CA GLN A 515 -27.72 -27.44 -19.20
C GLN A 515 -27.39 -27.49 -17.69
N PRO A 516 -27.30 -26.32 -17.02
CA PRO A 516 -27.13 -26.26 -15.57
C PRO A 516 -28.23 -27.06 -14.84
N LYS A 517 -27.83 -27.79 -13.80
CA LYS A 517 -28.70 -28.66 -13.00
C LYS A 517 -29.41 -27.90 -11.87
N GLY A 518 -29.53 -26.59 -11.98
CA GLY A 518 -30.05 -25.69 -10.95
C GLY A 518 -30.21 -24.27 -11.46
N THR A 519 -30.68 -23.38 -10.59
CA THR A 519 -30.92 -21.96 -10.88
C THR A 519 -30.01 -21.07 -10.06
N LEU A 520 -29.49 -20.01 -10.67
CA LEU A 520 -28.56 -19.07 -10.06
C LEU A 520 -29.20 -17.68 -9.92
N THR A 521 -28.96 -17.04 -8.77
CA THR A 521 -29.28 -15.62 -8.54
C THR A 521 -28.05 -14.87 -8.03
N ILE A 522 -27.97 -13.58 -8.33
CA ILE A 522 -26.88 -12.69 -7.91
C ILE A 522 -27.45 -11.39 -7.33
N ASP A 523 -26.81 -10.86 -6.29
CA ASP A 523 -27.11 -9.53 -5.74
C ASP A 523 -26.10 -8.46 -6.19
N GLU A 524 -26.31 -7.22 -5.78
CA GLU A 524 -25.49 -6.08 -6.19
C GLU A 524 -24.08 -6.08 -5.61
N GLU A 525 -23.85 -6.80 -4.51
CA GLU A 525 -22.53 -7.06 -3.94
C GLU A 525 -21.80 -8.22 -4.63
N GLY A 526 -22.47 -8.94 -5.53
CA GLY A 526 -21.92 -10.09 -6.23
C GLY A 526 -21.95 -11.38 -5.41
N ASN A 527 -22.77 -11.47 -4.37
CA ASN A 527 -23.07 -12.76 -3.74
C ASN A 527 -24.01 -13.55 -4.64
N ILE A 528 -23.68 -14.83 -4.82
CA ILE A 528 -24.39 -15.73 -5.68
C ILE A 528 -25.00 -16.85 -4.84
N GLN A 529 -26.26 -17.15 -5.12
CA GLN A 529 -26.94 -18.32 -4.59
C GLN A 529 -27.31 -19.25 -5.75
N TYR A 530 -26.85 -20.49 -5.67
CA TYR A 530 -27.20 -21.55 -6.61
C TYR A 530 -28.08 -22.59 -5.93
N LYS A 531 -29.29 -22.78 -6.47
CA LYS A 531 -30.28 -23.74 -5.98
C LYS A 531 -30.35 -24.94 -6.92
N PRO A 532 -29.91 -26.14 -6.48
CA PRO A 532 -30.03 -27.36 -7.28
C PRO A 532 -31.48 -27.71 -7.61
N ASN A 533 -31.72 -28.22 -8.82
CA ASN A 533 -32.98 -28.81 -9.24
C ASN A 533 -32.99 -30.32 -8.92
N GLY A 534 -33.27 -30.64 -7.66
CA GLY A 534 -33.26 -32.01 -7.16
C GLY A 534 -31.91 -32.43 -6.58
N ASN A 535 -31.80 -33.72 -6.25
CA ASN A 535 -30.64 -34.31 -5.59
C ASN A 535 -29.86 -35.16 -6.58
N TRP A 536 -28.95 -34.52 -7.33
CA TRP A 536 -28.04 -35.21 -8.24
C TRP A 536 -26.70 -35.45 -7.56
N HIS A 537 -25.94 -36.44 -8.02
CA HIS A 537 -24.60 -36.72 -7.51
C HIS A 537 -23.53 -36.26 -8.51
N GLY A 538 -22.44 -35.70 -8.02
CA GLY A 538 -21.28 -35.30 -8.83
C GLY A 538 -21.16 -33.79 -8.92
N ALA A 539 -20.66 -33.28 -10.05
CA ALA A 539 -20.49 -31.84 -10.30
C ALA A 539 -21.49 -31.30 -11.34
N ASP A 540 -21.82 -30.02 -11.21
CA ASP A 540 -22.46 -29.18 -12.23
C ASP A 540 -21.49 -28.06 -12.61
N ILE A 541 -21.16 -27.97 -13.89
CA ILE A 541 -20.12 -27.06 -14.41
C ILE A 541 -20.70 -26.24 -15.56
N PHE A 542 -20.72 -24.94 -15.39
CA PHE A 542 -21.20 -24.00 -16.41
C PHE A 542 -20.38 -22.70 -16.34
N LYS A 543 -20.70 -21.75 -17.22
CA LYS A 543 -20.13 -20.40 -17.17
C LYS A 543 -21.22 -19.39 -16.85
N ILE A 544 -20.82 -18.28 -16.24
CA ILE A 544 -21.64 -17.08 -16.18
C ILE A 544 -20.92 -15.94 -16.89
N ARG A 545 -21.70 -15.03 -17.47
CA ARG A 545 -21.23 -13.75 -18.01
C ARG A 545 -21.79 -12.62 -17.17
N LEU A 546 -20.92 -11.69 -16.82
CA LEU A 546 -21.26 -10.49 -16.07
C LEU A 546 -20.75 -9.26 -16.81
N VAL A 547 -21.42 -8.13 -16.65
CA VAL A 547 -20.98 -6.80 -17.09
C VAL A 547 -20.70 -5.97 -15.85
N THR A 548 -19.54 -5.33 -15.81
CA THR A 548 -19.17 -4.39 -14.75
C THR A 548 -19.13 -2.96 -15.28
N THR A 549 -19.02 -2.00 -14.38
CA THR A 549 -18.76 -0.59 -14.70
C THR A 549 -17.47 -0.39 -15.51
N THR A 550 -16.52 -1.32 -15.42
CA THR A 550 -15.26 -1.33 -16.18
C THR A 550 -15.37 -2.08 -17.50
N THR A 551 -15.92 -3.30 -17.52
CA THR A 551 -15.93 -4.14 -18.74
C THR A 551 -16.85 -3.60 -19.83
N ARG A 552 -17.87 -2.78 -19.48
CA ARG A 552 -18.77 -2.15 -20.46
C ARG A 552 -18.07 -1.20 -21.45
N PHE A 553 -16.86 -0.74 -21.10
CA PHE A 553 -16.04 0.13 -21.95
C PHE A 553 -14.87 -0.60 -22.62
N ASN A 554 -14.86 -1.94 -22.62
CA ASN A 554 -13.79 -2.72 -23.21
C ASN A 554 -13.74 -2.57 -24.75
N ASP A 555 -12.55 -2.23 -25.28
CA ASP A 555 -12.28 -2.01 -26.70
C ASP A 555 -12.54 -3.25 -27.59
N SER A 556 -12.59 -4.46 -27.01
CA SER A 556 -12.81 -5.70 -27.75
C SER A 556 -14.26 -5.96 -28.20
N GLN A 557 -15.17 -4.97 -28.06
CA GLN A 557 -16.61 -5.09 -28.32
C GLN A 557 -17.34 -6.18 -27.52
N ASN A 558 -16.66 -6.80 -26.56
CA ASN A 558 -17.23 -7.78 -25.65
C ASN A 558 -17.31 -7.20 -24.23
N PRO A 559 -18.52 -6.82 -23.75
CA PRO A 559 -18.68 -6.21 -22.43
C PRO A 559 -18.64 -7.25 -21.29
N TYR A 560 -18.50 -8.53 -21.60
CA TYR A 560 -18.66 -9.61 -20.62
C TYR A 560 -17.34 -10.03 -19.96
N LEU A 561 -17.35 -10.11 -18.64
CA LEU A 561 -16.46 -10.91 -17.82
C LEU A 561 -17.02 -12.35 -17.75
N GLU A 562 -16.25 -13.33 -18.23
CA GLU A 562 -16.63 -14.74 -18.13
C GLU A 562 -16.06 -15.38 -16.85
N ILE A 563 -16.90 -16.07 -16.09
CA ILE A 563 -16.52 -16.79 -14.86
C ILE A 563 -17.01 -18.23 -14.98
N LYS A 564 -16.16 -19.18 -14.58
CA LYS A 564 -16.52 -20.60 -14.52
C LYS A 564 -17.14 -20.90 -13.15
N VAL A 565 -18.25 -21.62 -13.14
CA VAL A 565 -18.94 -22.06 -11.93
C VAL A 565 -18.87 -23.58 -11.84
N GLN A 566 -18.53 -24.10 -10.67
CA GLN A 566 -18.56 -25.53 -10.37
C GLN A 566 -19.24 -25.76 -9.01
N VAL A 567 -20.39 -26.43 -9.00
CA VAL A 567 -21.04 -26.86 -7.77
C VAL A 567 -20.97 -28.38 -7.68
N SER A 568 -20.47 -28.91 -6.57
CA SER A 568 -20.49 -30.35 -6.31
C SER A 568 -21.62 -30.68 -5.35
N GLN A 569 -22.36 -31.76 -5.62
CA GLN A 569 -23.43 -32.21 -4.75
C GLN A 569 -23.26 -33.70 -4.38
N ALA A 570 -23.38 -33.98 -3.09
CA ALA A 570 -23.31 -35.33 -2.53
C ALA A 570 -24.40 -35.58 -1.48
N PRO A 571 -24.79 -36.84 -1.21
CA PRO A 571 -25.59 -37.14 -0.02
C PRO A 571 -24.79 -36.76 1.23
N ALA A 572 -25.49 -36.30 2.28
CA ALA A 572 -24.86 -36.02 3.56
C ALA A 572 -24.07 -37.25 4.02
N GLY A 573 -22.76 -37.07 4.20
CA GLY A 573 -21.85 -38.16 4.51
C GLY A 573 -22.21 -38.81 5.85
N GLN A 574 -22.95 -39.93 5.82
CA GLN A 574 -22.80 -40.97 6.84
C GLN A 574 -21.59 -41.82 6.47
N MET A 575 -20.40 -41.25 6.65
CA MET A 575 -19.23 -42.10 6.88
C MET A 575 -19.40 -42.68 8.29
N GLU A 576 -20.26 -43.69 8.46
CA GLU A 576 -20.01 -44.62 9.54
C GLU A 576 -18.61 -45.16 9.26
N SER A 577 -17.67 -44.83 10.15
CA SER A 577 -16.46 -45.62 10.25
C SER A 577 -16.96 -47.05 10.44
N SER A 578 -16.96 -47.83 9.36
CA SER A 578 -16.74 -49.23 9.49
C SER A 578 -15.36 -49.29 10.12
N LYS A 579 -15.34 -49.29 11.45
CA LYS A 579 -14.28 -49.95 12.20
C LYS A 579 -14.27 -51.31 11.55
N VAL A 580 -13.37 -51.49 10.58
CA VAL A 580 -12.83 -52.80 10.30
C VAL A 580 -12.44 -53.26 11.69
N LYS A 581 -13.24 -54.17 12.25
CA LYS A 581 -12.76 -54.99 13.35
C LYS A 581 -11.59 -55.69 12.72
N THR A 582 -10.41 -55.10 12.84
CA THR A 582 -9.20 -55.87 13.03
C THR A 582 -9.51 -56.66 14.28
N SER A 583 -10.18 -57.80 14.10
CA SER A 583 -10.04 -58.87 15.06
C SER A 583 -8.54 -59.03 15.15
N GLY A 584 -7.99 -58.62 16.29
CA GLY A 584 -6.66 -59.01 16.70
C GLY A 584 -6.69 -60.52 16.81
N GLY A 585 -6.64 -61.20 15.67
CA GLY A 585 -6.25 -62.58 15.56
C GLY A 585 -4.80 -62.60 15.98
N SER A 586 -4.55 -63.31 17.06
CA SER A 586 -3.27 -63.48 17.76
C SER A 586 -2.08 -63.93 16.89
N ALA A 587 -2.21 -64.06 15.57
CA ALA A 587 -1.17 -64.54 14.66
C ALA A 587 0.00 -63.55 14.43
N GLY A 588 -0.22 -62.23 14.61
CA GLY A 588 0.84 -61.22 14.40
C GLY A 588 1.90 -61.16 15.51
N VAL A 589 1.52 -61.49 16.74
CA VAL A 589 2.46 -61.52 17.88
C VAL A 589 3.27 -62.82 17.86
N PHE A 590 2.64 -63.95 17.51
CA PHE A 590 3.34 -65.23 17.37
C PHE A 590 4.34 -65.24 16.21
N SER A 591 4.05 -64.55 15.10
CA SER A 591 5.01 -64.42 14.00
C SER A 591 6.22 -63.56 14.37
N LEU A 592 6.03 -62.52 15.19
CA LEU A 592 7.11 -61.66 15.69
C LEU A 592 8.03 -62.40 16.69
N PHE A 593 7.46 -63.22 17.58
CA PHE A 593 8.25 -64.09 18.47
C PHE A 593 8.96 -65.21 17.70
N GLY A 594 8.36 -65.77 16.66
CA GLY A 594 9.01 -66.74 15.76
C GLY A 594 10.25 -66.16 15.06
N LEU A 595 10.16 -64.89 14.62
CA LEU A 595 11.28 -64.19 13.98
C LEU A 595 12.42 -63.86 14.96
N LEU A 596 12.08 -63.47 16.19
CA LEU A 596 13.08 -63.22 17.25
C LEU A 596 13.74 -64.53 17.74
N ALA A 597 13.00 -65.64 17.81
CA ALA A 597 13.56 -66.95 18.12
C ALA A 597 14.52 -67.46 17.03
N LEU A 598 14.22 -67.21 15.75
CA LEU A 598 15.12 -67.53 14.64
C LEU A 598 16.39 -66.66 14.62
N ILE A 599 16.30 -65.39 15.02
CA ILE A 599 17.45 -64.50 15.19
C ILE A 599 18.32 -64.96 16.39
N GLY A 600 17.71 -65.41 17.48
CA GLY A 600 18.40 -65.97 18.64
C GLY A 600 19.10 -67.31 18.33
N LEU A 601 18.46 -68.20 17.56
CA LEU A 601 19.03 -69.50 17.17
C LEU A 601 20.19 -69.37 16.17
N ARG A 602 20.25 -68.27 15.40
CA ARG A 602 21.38 -67.97 14.50
C ARG A 602 22.64 -67.53 15.24
N ARG A 603 22.55 -67.19 16.54
CA ARG A 603 23.71 -66.87 17.40
C ARG A 603 24.19 -68.02 18.28
N TYR A 604 23.56 -69.20 18.22
CA TYR A 604 23.89 -70.34 19.11
C TYR A 604 24.21 -71.67 18.39
N LYS A 605 24.53 -71.65 17.09
CA LYS A 605 25.18 -72.78 16.43
C LYS A 605 26.41 -72.30 15.63
N LYS A 606 27.57 -72.54 16.26
CA LYS A 606 28.96 -72.57 15.77
C LYS A 606 29.32 -71.72 14.55
#